data_AF-A0A943HM11-F1
#
_entry.id   AF-A0A943HM11-F1
#
_cell.length_a   1.000
_cell.length_b   1.000
_cell.length_c   1.000
_cell.angle_alpha   90.00
_cell.angle_beta   90.00
_cell.angle_gamma   90.00
#
_symmetry.space_group_name_H-M   'P 1'
#
loop_
_entity.id
_entity.type
_entity.pdbx_description
1 polymer ?
#
loop_
_entity_poly.entity_id
_entity_poly.type
_entity_poly.pdbx_seq_one_letter_code
_entity_poly.pdbx_strand_id
1 'polypeptide(L)' 'MKREIIEGQSFGEWEVISYAGCRGNKKTYYNCRCRGCGEIYQVRKDKMKSGESTRCFQCAKKIKRQTHGETVQEG' A
#
# COMPACT_ATOMS: atom_id res chain seq x y z
N MET A 1 -12.31 -6.06 21.20
CA MET A 1 -11.17 -5.60 20.36
C MET A 1 -11.52 -4.24 19.79
N LYS A 2 -10.82 -3.16 20.15
CA LYS A 2 -11.10 -1.80 19.62
C LYS A 2 -10.57 -1.71 18.18
N ARG A 3 -11.46 -1.52 17.21
CA ARG A 3 -11.07 -1.09 15.87
C ARG A 3 -10.71 0.38 15.91
N GLU A 4 -9.64 0.79 15.24
CA GLU A 4 -9.29 2.20 15.13
C GLU A 4 -9.89 2.74 13.83
N ILE A 5 -10.67 3.80 13.90
CA ILE A 5 -11.32 4.39 12.73
C ILE A 5 -10.33 5.38 12.13
N ILE A 6 -9.70 4.97 11.03
CA ILE A 6 -8.78 5.79 10.24
C ILE A 6 -9.31 6.07 8.83
N GLU A 7 -10.57 5.71 8.59
CA GLU A 7 -11.30 5.97 7.35
C GLU A 7 -11.39 7.49 7.14
N GLY A 8 -11.10 7.96 5.94
CA GLY A 8 -10.97 9.38 5.62
C GLY A 8 -9.62 10.00 5.99
N GLN A 9 -8.73 9.29 6.67
CA GLN A 9 -7.36 9.76 6.89
C GLN A 9 -6.46 9.46 5.68
N SER A 10 -5.45 10.29 5.50
CA SER A 10 -4.43 10.12 4.47
C SER A 10 -3.06 9.85 5.07
N PHE A 11 -2.39 8.80 4.59
CA PHE A 11 -1.05 8.39 5.02
C PHE A 11 -0.09 8.44 3.83
N GLY A 12 0.75 9.47 3.75
CA GLY A 12 1.59 9.69 2.57
C GLY A 12 0.72 9.93 1.33
N GLU A 13 0.83 9.06 0.32
CA GLU A 13 0.01 9.09 -0.91
C GLU A 13 -1.21 8.15 -0.84
N TRP A 14 -1.46 7.53 0.31
CA TRP A 14 -2.63 6.69 0.55
C TRP A 14 -3.78 7.50 1.13
N GLU A 15 -4.98 7.31 0.58
CA GLU A 15 -6.23 7.85 1.10
C GLU A 15 -7.12 6.69 1.57
N VAL A 16 -7.36 6.58 2.87
CA VAL A 16 -8.11 5.46 3.44
C VAL A 16 -9.59 5.63 3.11
N ILE A 17 -10.14 4.73 2.29
CA ILE A 17 -11.54 4.76 1.89
C ILE A 17 -12.40 4.03 2.91
N SER A 18 -12.05 2.77 3.19
CA SER A 18 -12.89 1.90 4.03
C SER A 18 -12.10 0.77 4.66
N TYR A 19 -12.60 0.24 5.76
CA TYR A 19 -12.05 -0.96 6.36
C TYR A 19 -12.27 -2.21 5.47
N ALA A 20 -11.20 -2.95 5.19
CA ALA A 20 -11.24 -4.08 4.28
C ALA A 20 -11.32 -5.45 4.99
N GLY A 21 -11.03 -5.49 6.29
CA GLY A 21 -11.10 -6.71 7.09
C GLY A 21 -9.90 -6.94 8.00
N CYS A 22 -10.01 -7.93 8.87
CA CYS A 22 -8.96 -8.38 9.77
C CYS A 22 -8.68 -9.85 9.50
N ARG A 23 -7.40 -10.21 9.35
CA ARG A 23 -7.00 -11.60 9.08
C ARG A 23 -6.15 -12.16 10.22
N GLY A 24 -6.67 -13.19 10.88
CA GLY A 24 -6.00 -14.25 11.68
C GLY A 24 -5.02 -13.89 12.80
N ASN A 25 -4.58 -12.64 12.94
CA ASN A 25 -3.45 -12.26 13.79
C ASN A 25 -3.46 -10.76 14.12
N LYS A 26 -4.63 -10.19 14.42
CA LYS A 26 -4.82 -8.74 14.71
C LYS A 26 -4.37 -7.79 13.57
N LYS A 27 -4.07 -8.33 12.39
CA LYS A 27 -3.64 -7.57 11.22
C LYS A 27 -4.87 -6.95 10.57
N THR A 28 -4.92 -5.62 10.62
CA THR A 28 -6.04 -4.82 10.13
C THR A 28 -5.71 -4.28 8.75
N TYR A 29 -6.58 -4.54 7.79
CA TYR A 29 -6.43 -4.09 6.40
C TYR A 29 -7.48 -3.04 6.09
N TYR A 30 -7.08 -2.03 5.32
CA TYR A 30 -7.96 -0.99 4.83
C TYR A 30 -7.80 -0.86 3.32
N ASN A 31 -8.90 -0.52 2.66
CA ASN A 31 -8.93 -0.13 1.27
C ASN A 31 -8.43 1.30 1.19
N CYS A 32 -7.29 1.49 0.56
CA CYS A 32 -6.67 2.78 0.40
C CYS A 32 -6.57 3.12 -1.08
N ARG A 33 -7.01 4.31 -1.46
CA ARG A 33 -6.78 4.87 -2.78
C ARG A 33 -5.35 5.38 -2.87
N CYS A 34 -4.64 5.01 -3.92
CA CYS A 34 -3.37 5.65 -4.22
C CYS A 34 -3.63 6.96 -4.97
N ARG A 35 -3.05 8.07 -4.49
CA ARG A 35 -3.14 9.36 -5.21
C ARG A 35 -2.33 9.42 -6.49
N GLY A 36 -1.26 8.60 -6.60
CA GLY A 36 -0.42 8.56 -7.79
C GLY A 36 -1.04 7.82 -8.99
N CYS A 37 -1.76 6.71 -8.75
CA CYS A 37 -2.39 5.92 -9.83
C CYS A 37 -3.92 5.92 -9.80
N GLY A 38 -4.54 6.39 -8.72
CA GLY A 38 -6.00 6.46 -8.57
C GLY A 38 -6.70 5.15 -8.19
N GLU A 39 -5.97 4.02 -8.20
CA GLU A 39 -6.52 2.69 -7.88
C GLU A 39 -6.60 2.42 -6.37
N ILE A 40 -7.47 1.46 -6.01
CA ILE A 40 -7.73 1.05 -4.64
C ILE A 40 -6.94 -0.22 -4.33
N TYR A 41 -6.20 -0.20 -3.22
CA TYR A 41 -5.40 -1.31 -2.75
C TYR A 41 -5.72 -1.64 -1.30
N GLN A 42 -5.67 -2.94 -0.95
CA GLN A 42 -5.72 -3.36 0.46
C GLN A 42 -4.34 -3.17 1.10
N VAL A 43 -4.23 -2.21 2.01
CA VAL A 43 -2.99 -1.88 2.71
C VAL A 43 -3.13 -2.18 4.20
N ARG A 44 -2.07 -2.73 4.80
CA ARG A 44 -2.02 -2.97 6.24
C ARG A 44 -1.89 -1.66 7.01
N LYS A 45 -2.74 -1.49 8.03
CA LYS A 45 -2.69 -0.36 8.95
C LYS A 45 -1.31 -0.13 9.54
N ASP A 46 -0.66 -1.19 10.02
CA ASP A 46 0.63 -1.09 10.72
C ASP A 46 1.73 -0.55 9.80
N LYS A 47 1.73 -0.99 8.53
CA LYS A 47 2.71 -0.54 7.53
C LYS A 47 2.47 0.91 7.10
N MET A 48 1.21 1.35 7.04
CA MET A 48 0.88 2.76 6.78
C MET A 48 1.32 3.66 7.94
N LYS A 49 1.00 3.28 9.18
CA LYS A 49 1.40 4.04 10.37
C LYS A 49 2.90 4.12 10.57
N SER A 50 3.62 3.04 10.29
CA SER A 50 5.08 3.02 10.38
C SER A 50 5.78 3.77 9.25
N GLY A 51 5.06 4.19 8.20
CA GLY A 51 5.65 4.84 7.03
C GLY A 51 6.36 3.88 6.06
N GLU A 52 6.29 2.56 6.28
CA GLU A 52 6.82 1.57 5.33
C GLU A 52 6.01 1.52 4.03
N SER A 53 4.71 1.83 4.10
CA SER A 53 3.86 1.92 2.92
C SER A 53 3.31 3.33 2.79
N THR A 54 3.92 4.10 1.89
CA THR A 54 3.49 5.47 1.56
C THR A 54 2.77 5.57 0.22
N ARG A 55 2.89 4.55 -0.66
CA ARG A 55 2.30 4.52 -2.00
C ARG A 55 2.10 3.09 -2.52
N CYS A 56 1.37 2.93 -3.63
CA CYS A 56 1.12 1.62 -4.22
C CYS A 56 2.39 0.97 -4.77
N PHE A 57 2.39 -0.36 -4.82
CA PHE A 57 3.53 -1.14 -5.31
C PHE A 57 3.90 -0.75 -6.75
N GLN A 58 2.92 -0.45 -7.61
CA GLN A 58 3.18 -0.01 -8.98
C GLN A 58 3.96 1.31 -9.02
N CYS A 59 3.53 2.33 -8.28
CA CYS A 59 4.23 3.61 -8.20
C CYS A 59 5.61 3.46 -7.54
N ALA A 60 5.75 2.60 -6.53
CA ALA A 60 7.03 2.31 -5.90
C ALA A 60 8.00 1.58 -6.86
N LYS A 61 7.50 0.65 -7.69
CA LYS A 61 8.31 -0.15 -8.62
C LYS A 61 8.91 0.70 -9.75
N LYS A 62 8.23 1.77 -10.19
CA LYS A 62 8.75 2.69 -11.23
C LYS A 62 10.07 3.36 -10.83
N ILE A 63 10.33 3.52 -9.54
CA ILE A 63 11.50 4.22 -9.01
C ILE A 63 12.74 3.30 -8.96
N LYS A 64 12.54 1.97 -8.88
CA LYS A 64 13.62 0.99 -8.74
C LYS A 64 14.19 0.43 -10.05
N ARG A 65 13.85 0.99 -11.22
CA ARG A 65 14.35 0.50 -12.53
C ARG A 65 15.73 1.07 -12.94
N GLN A 66 16.54 1.54 -12.00
CA GLN A 66 17.94 1.90 -12.26
C GLN A 66 18.86 1.21 -11.24
N THR A 67 18.96 -0.12 -11.32
CA THR A 67 20.15 -0.94 -10.96
C THR A 67 19.73 -2.41 -10.92
N HIS A 68 19.81 -3.09 -12.07
CA HIS A 68 20.52 -4.37 -12.22
C HIS A 68 20.24 -4.93 -13.62
N GLY A 69 21.30 -5.11 -14.40
CA GLY A 69 21.48 -6.24 -15.30
C GLY A 69 20.40 -6.50 -16.35
N GLU A 70 20.62 -5.94 -17.52
CA GLU A 70 20.50 -6.66 -18.79
C GLU A 70 20.97 -8.12 -18.65
N THR A 71 20.10 -9.10 -18.90
CA THR A 71 20.50 -10.31 -19.62
C THR A 71 19.30 -10.85 -20.38
N VAL A 72 19.56 -11.02 -21.66
CA VAL A 72 18.74 -11.38 -22.80
C VAL A 72 17.91 -12.67 -22.62
N GLN A 73 16.74 -12.70 -23.26
CA GLN A 73 16.07 -13.94 -23.66
C GLN A 73 16.80 -14.48 -24.89
N GLU A 74 17.37 -15.68 -24.79
CA GLU A 74 17.67 -16.49 -25.98
C GLU A 74 16.54 -17.50 -26.18
N GLY A 75 16.17 -17.68 -27.45
CA GLY A 75 15.09 -18.56 -27.92
C GLY A 75 15.52 -19.98 -28.20
#